data_AF-A0A7R9TII0-F1
#
_entry.id   AF-A0A7R9TII0-F1
#
_cell.length_a   1.000
_cell.length_b   1.000
_cell.length_c   1.000
_cell.angle_alpha   90.00
_cell.angle_beta   90.00
_cell.angle_gamma   90.00
#
_symmetry.space_group_name_H-M   'P 1'
#
loop_
_entity.id
_entity.type
_entity.pdbx_description
1 polymer ?
#
loop_
_entity_poly.entity_id
_entity_poly.type
_entity_poly.pdbx_seq_one_letter_code
_entity_poly.pdbx_strand_id
1 'polypeptide(L)'
;RVRPRALEADDDDDQWRRQQRRRRAGDRDEDDEEEDEEEFEVDIENYDCPLREWITRERTKSEIRKKFSRFLRKYVEKDGDGAPVYRIRIREMCVANGQSLEVSYLHLAEREPILAVWVADAPADMLAMFDEVAKQEALKLYPSYGDIHGRIFTRITGLPIMDQIRDIRQAHLNCLIKIEGVVTRRTGVFPQLREVMYDCSKCGFVV
;
A
#
# COMPACT_ATOMS: atom_id res chain seq x y z
N ARG A 1 -36.11 0.05 -53.08
CA ARG A 1 -36.84 1.32 -52.82
C ARG A 1 -35.80 2.40 -52.53
N VAL A 2 -35.74 3.43 -53.37
CA VAL A 2 -34.77 4.54 -53.29
C VAL A 2 -35.15 5.47 -52.14
N ARG A 3 -34.18 5.89 -51.33
CA ARG A 3 -34.41 6.81 -50.19
C ARG A 3 -34.70 8.24 -50.70
N PRO A 4 -35.55 9.03 -50.01
CA PRO A 4 -35.91 10.37 -50.43
C PRO A 4 -34.77 11.40 -50.26
N ARG A 5 -34.66 12.31 -51.23
CA ARG A 5 -33.58 13.29 -51.48
C ARG A 5 -33.48 14.44 -50.45
N ALA A 6 -34.28 14.43 -49.39
CA ALA A 6 -34.26 15.45 -48.33
C ALA A 6 -33.33 15.09 -47.15
N LEU A 7 -32.64 13.94 -47.23
CA LEU A 7 -31.70 13.44 -46.22
C LEU A 7 -30.25 13.37 -46.74
N GLU A 8 -29.98 13.95 -47.91
CA GLU A 8 -28.62 14.17 -48.39
C GLU A 8 -28.08 15.40 -47.66
N ALA A 9 -27.49 15.18 -46.48
CA ALA A 9 -26.68 16.19 -45.82
C ALA A 9 -25.35 16.30 -46.58
N ASP A 10 -24.93 17.52 -46.90
CA ASP A 10 -23.69 17.80 -47.63
C ASP A 10 -22.47 17.24 -46.86
N ASP A 11 -21.61 16.49 -47.57
CA ASP A 11 -20.42 15.78 -47.04
C ASP A 11 -19.40 16.70 -46.32
N ASP A 12 -19.50 18.03 -46.51
CA ASP A 12 -18.60 19.03 -45.91
C ASP A 12 -18.92 19.31 -44.42
N ASP A 13 -20.18 19.19 -43.99
CA ASP A 13 -20.57 19.39 -42.57
C ASP A 13 -20.07 18.25 -41.66
N ASP A 14 -19.94 17.05 -42.22
CA ASP A 14 -19.43 15.87 -41.51
C ASP A 14 -17.91 15.97 -41.25
N GLN A 15 -17.15 16.58 -42.15
CA GLN A 15 -15.72 16.81 -41.94
C GLN A 15 -15.47 17.82 -40.81
N TRP A 16 -16.24 18.92 -40.77
CA TRP A 16 -16.08 19.95 -39.75
C TRP A 16 -16.41 19.42 -38.35
N ARG A 17 -17.49 18.64 -38.21
CA ARG A 17 -17.88 17.98 -36.95
C ARG A 17 -16.85 16.94 -36.49
N ARG A 18 -16.26 16.17 -37.42
CA ARG A 18 -15.19 15.20 -37.11
C ARG A 18 -13.90 15.88 -36.66
N GLN A 19 -13.54 17.00 -37.29
CA GLN A 19 -12.33 17.75 -36.96
C GLN A 19 -12.47 18.48 -35.62
N GLN A 20 -13.66 18.98 -35.28
CA GLN A 20 -13.97 19.58 -33.98
C GLN A 20 -13.98 18.54 -32.85
N ARG A 21 -14.47 17.32 -33.11
CA ARG A 21 -14.36 16.17 -32.19
C ARG A 21 -12.91 15.77 -31.93
N ARG A 22 -12.06 15.75 -32.96
CA ARG A 22 -10.62 15.46 -32.81
C ARG A 22 -9.88 16.51 -32.00
N ARG A 23 -10.20 17.80 -32.19
CA ARG A 23 -9.61 18.89 -31.40
C ARG A 23 -10.04 18.86 -29.93
N ARG A 24 -11.29 18.51 -29.65
CA ARG A 24 -11.77 18.30 -28.26
C ARG A 24 -11.24 17.04 -27.60
N ALA A 25 -10.75 16.07 -28.38
CA ALA A 25 -10.10 14.87 -27.86
C ALA A 25 -8.61 15.09 -27.54
N GLY A 26 -7.97 16.09 -28.15
CA GLY A 26 -6.55 16.43 -27.90
C GLY A 26 -6.30 17.40 -26.74
N ASP A 27 -7.35 18.02 -26.20
CA ASP A 27 -7.31 18.99 -25.08
C ASP A 27 -7.93 18.40 -23.78
N ARG A 28 -8.09 17.07 -23.70
CA ARG A 28 -8.30 16.41 -22.41
C ARG A 28 -6.94 15.98 -21.92
N ASP A 29 -6.44 16.77 -20.99
CA ASP A 29 -5.19 16.62 -20.27
C ASP A 29 -4.90 15.15 -19.88
N GLU A 30 -3.61 14.86 -19.94
CA GLU A 30 -2.90 13.65 -19.51
C GLU A 30 -3.05 13.40 -17.99
N ASP A 31 -4.26 13.11 -17.52
CA ASP A 31 -4.49 12.64 -16.15
C ASP A 31 -4.89 11.15 -16.18
N ASP A 32 -3.91 10.32 -15.81
CA ASP A 32 -4.01 8.90 -15.48
C ASP A 32 -4.87 8.07 -16.45
N GLU A 33 -4.26 7.63 -17.56
CA GLU A 33 -4.53 6.28 -18.05
C GLU A 33 -4.14 5.33 -16.91
N GLU A 34 -5.07 5.10 -15.95
CA GLU A 34 -5.08 3.84 -15.19
C GLU A 34 -5.20 2.78 -16.29
N GLU A 35 -4.05 2.25 -16.74
CA GLU A 35 -3.98 1.03 -17.52
C GLU A 35 -4.85 0.02 -16.76
N ASP A 36 -6.04 -0.22 -17.28
CA ASP A 36 -6.84 -1.41 -16.99
C ASP A 36 -6.02 -2.60 -17.52
N GLU A 37 -4.87 -2.88 -16.90
CA GLU A 37 -4.24 -4.19 -16.92
C GLU A 37 -5.32 -5.15 -16.44
N GLU A 38 -5.86 -5.96 -17.36
CA GLU A 38 -6.75 -7.09 -17.05
C GLU A 38 -6.26 -7.75 -15.75
N GLU A 39 -6.96 -7.42 -14.66
CA GLU A 39 -6.63 -7.84 -13.31
C GLU A 39 -6.84 -9.34 -13.31
N PHE A 40 -5.76 -10.10 -13.49
CA PHE A 40 -5.74 -11.48 -13.03
C PHE A 40 -5.90 -11.36 -11.51
N GLU A 41 -7.15 -11.27 -11.06
CA GLU A 41 -7.53 -11.52 -9.69
C GLU A 41 -6.96 -12.89 -9.36
N VAL A 42 -5.75 -12.89 -8.78
CA VAL A 42 -5.26 -14.07 -8.09
C VAL A 42 -6.35 -14.35 -7.08
N ASP A 43 -7.01 -15.49 -7.20
CA ASP A 43 -8.01 -15.90 -6.22
C ASP A 43 -7.31 -16.01 -4.86
N ILE A 44 -7.38 -14.92 -4.10
CA ILE A 44 -6.68 -14.74 -2.83
C ILE A 44 -7.32 -15.68 -1.78
N GLU A 45 -8.53 -16.15 -2.03
CA GLU A 45 -9.29 -17.00 -1.13
C GLU A 45 -8.90 -18.48 -1.26
N ASN A 46 -8.36 -18.91 -2.41
CA ASN A 46 -8.10 -20.32 -2.68
C ASN A 46 -6.59 -20.61 -2.82
N TYR A 47 -5.90 -20.69 -1.69
CA TYR A 47 -4.48 -21.07 -1.64
C TYR A 47 -4.29 -22.54 -1.23
N ASP A 48 -3.51 -23.30 -2.02
CA ASP A 48 -3.25 -24.73 -1.78
C ASP A 48 -2.07 -25.01 -0.81
N CYS A 49 -1.38 -23.97 -0.33
CA CYS A 49 -0.15 -24.12 0.47
C CYS A 49 -0.16 -23.26 1.75
N PRO A 50 0.74 -23.48 2.72
CA PRO A 50 0.80 -22.64 3.92
C PRO A 50 0.91 -21.15 3.58
N LEU A 51 0.16 -20.30 4.28
CA LEU A 51 0.01 -18.87 3.97
C LEU A 51 1.35 -18.15 3.76
N ARG A 52 2.35 -18.45 4.59
CA ARG A 52 3.68 -17.84 4.49
C ARG A 52 4.40 -18.17 3.18
N GLU A 53 4.29 -19.40 2.72
CA GLU A 53 4.85 -19.83 1.44
C GLU A 53 4.09 -19.16 0.28
N TRP A 54 2.77 -19.03 0.40
CA TRP A 54 1.96 -18.34 -0.59
C TRP A 54 2.35 -16.86 -0.73
N ILE A 55 2.57 -16.16 0.39
CA ILE A 55 3.02 -14.77 0.42
C ILE A 55 4.43 -14.62 -0.19
N THR A 56 5.29 -15.65 -0.13
CA THR A 56 6.63 -15.54 -0.70
C THR A 56 6.64 -15.52 -2.24
N ARG A 57 5.57 -15.97 -2.90
CA ARG A 57 5.47 -16.01 -4.37
C ARG A 57 5.39 -14.61 -4.95
N GLU A 58 6.16 -14.34 -6.01
CA GLU A 58 6.29 -12.98 -6.56
C GLU A 58 4.98 -12.41 -7.13
N ARG A 59 4.12 -13.27 -7.69
CA ARG A 59 2.78 -12.88 -8.16
C ARG A 59 1.93 -12.35 -6.99
N THR A 60 1.84 -13.13 -5.91
CA THR A 60 1.09 -12.75 -4.71
C THR A 60 1.66 -11.48 -4.08
N LYS A 61 2.99 -11.33 -3.99
CA LYS A 61 3.61 -10.11 -3.46
C LYS A 61 3.24 -8.87 -4.27
N SER A 62 3.26 -8.98 -5.60
CA SER A 62 2.92 -7.86 -6.48
C SER A 62 1.46 -7.43 -6.28
N GLU A 63 0.53 -8.39 -6.17
CA GLU A 63 -0.87 -8.11 -5.88
C GLU A 63 -1.08 -7.48 -4.50
N ILE A 64 -0.42 -8.01 -3.46
CA ILE A 64 -0.46 -7.42 -2.11
C ILE A 64 0.03 -5.97 -2.15
N ARG A 65 1.13 -5.68 -2.86
CA ARG A 65 1.66 -4.32 -2.99
C ARG A 65 0.69 -3.39 -3.72
N LYS A 66 0.10 -3.85 -4.85
CA LYS A 66 -0.91 -3.09 -5.60
C LYS A 66 -2.12 -2.77 -4.71
N LYS A 67 -2.63 -3.75 -3.95
CA LYS A 67 -3.75 -3.53 -3.02
C LYS A 67 -3.41 -2.57 -1.88
N PHE A 68 -2.23 -2.67 -1.27
CA PHE A 68 -1.80 -1.70 -0.26
C PHE A 68 -1.65 -0.28 -0.81
N SER A 69 -1.13 -0.12 -2.03
CA SER A 69 -1.06 1.19 -2.69
C SER A 69 -2.46 1.76 -2.95
N ARG A 70 -3.37 0.91 -3.47
CA ARG A 70 -4.79 1.25 -3.67
C ARG A 70 -5.47 1.68 -2.37
N PHE A 71 -5.19 0.99 -1.27
CA PHE A 71 -5.69 1.34 0.06
C PHE A 71 -5.20 2.71 0.53
N LEU A 72 -3.89 2.99 0.48
CA LEU A 72 -3.34 4.28 0.91
C LEU A 72 -3.88 5.46 0.10
N ARG A 73 -4.20 5.24 -1.19
CA ARG A 73 -4.72 6.28 -2.10
C ARG A 73 -6.22 6.49 -1.99
N LYS A 74 -7.00 5.42 -2.05
CA LYS A 74 -8.46 5.45 -2.25
C LYS A 74 -9.25 5.31 -0.94
N TYR A 75 -8.61 5.02 0.20
CA TYR A 75 -9.35 4.90 1.47
C TYR A 75 -9.88 6.26 1.94
N VAL A 76 -11.19 6.32 2.11
CA VAL A 76 -11.94 7.44 2.67
C VAL A 76 -12.82 6.87 3.78
N GLU A 77 -12.78 7.52 4.94
CA GLU A 77 -13.59 7.12 6.10
C GLU A 77 -15.07 7.40 5.83
N LYS A 78 -15.95 6.44 6.16
CA LYS A 78 -17.39 6.55 5.89
C LYS A 78 -18.07 7.67 6.67
N ASP A 79 -17.54 8.00 7.85
CA ASP A 79 -18.07 9.00 8.77
C ASP A 79 -17.41 10.38 8.63
N GLY A 80 -16.48 10.55 7.67
CA GLY A 80 -15.68 11.76 7.51
C GLY A 80 -16.08 12.67 6.32
N ASP A 81 -15.40 13.80 6.20
CA ASP A 81 -15.58 14.85 5.16
C ASP A 81 -15.23 14.42 3.72
N GLY A 82 -15.11 13.12 3.44
CA GLY A 82 -14.76 12.60 2.12
C GLY A 82 -13.28 12.76 1.74
N ALA A 83 -12.42 13.24 2.65
CA ALA A 83 -11.00 13.42 2.39
C ALA A 83 -10.19 12.11 2.56
N PRO A 84 -9.15 11.88 1.74
CA PRO A 84 -8.31 10.69 1.86
C PRO A 84 -7.44 10.76 3.12
N VAL A 85 -7.81 9.98 4.14
CA VAL A 85 -7.20 10.00 5.48
C VAL A 85 -5.70 9.73 5.43
N TYR A 86 -5.27 8.70 4.70
CA TYR A 86 -3.86 8.29 4.66
C TYR A 86 -2.98 9.24 3.86
N ARG A 87 -3.52 9.91 2.84
CA ARG A 87 -2.78 10.95 2.12
C ARG A 87 -2.45 12.13 3.03
N ILE A 88 -3.38 12.51 3.91
CA ILE A 88 -3.17 13.56 4.91
C ILE A 88 -2.12 13.10 5.94
N ARG A 89 -2.25 11.88 6.48
CA ARG A 89 -1.28 11.33 7.44
C ARG A 89 0.14 11.21 6.87
N ILE A 90 0.28 10.78 5.61
CA ILE A 90 1.59 10.72 4.95
C ILE A 90 2.18 12.13 4.83
N ARG A 91 1.35 13.13 4.47
CA ARG A 91 1.78 14.53 4.42
C ARG A 91 2.26 15.02 5.78
N GLU A 92 1.48 14.79 6.82
CA GLU A 92 1.82 15.20 8.19
C GLU A 92 3.13 14.54 8.66
N MET A 93 3.31 13.25 8.39
CA MET A 93 4.53 12.51 8.66
C MET A 93 5.74 13.13 7.94
N CYS A 94 5.62 13.43 6.64
CA CYS A 94 6.70 14.04 5.86
C CYS A 94 7.04 15.44 6.35
N VAL A 95 6.05 16.27 6.70
CA VAL A 95 6.27 17.62 7.26
C VAL A 95 6.98 17.56 8.60
N ALA A 96 6.67 16.55 9.43
CA ALA A 96 7.32 16.32 10.71
C ALA A 96 8.68 15.61 10.60
N ASN A 97 9.16 15.28 9.40
CA ASN A 97 10.33 14.42 9.15
C ASN A 97 10.28 13.09 9.94
N GLY A 98 9.07 12.56 10.14
CA GLY A 98 8.81 11.36 10.93
C GLY A 98 8.94 10.08 10.11
N GLN A 99 9.47 9.02 10.70
CA GLN A 99 9.65 7.74 9.98
C GLN A 99 8.47 6.76 10.15
N SER A 100 7.47 7.10 10.96
CA SER A 100 6.39 6.18 11.34
C SER A 100 5.04 6.62 10.75
N LEU A 101 4.39 5.72 10.01
CA LEU A 101 3.05 5.93 9.47
C LEU A 101 2.04 5.09 10.23
N GLU A 102 1.04 5.72 10.85
CA GLU A 102 0.00 5.03 11.61
C GLU A 102 -1.18 4.61 10.74
N VAL A 103 -1.48 3.31 10.73
CA VAL A 103 -2.55 2.70 9.94
C VAL A 103 -3.52 1.96 10.86
N SER A 104 -4.81 2.29 10.77
CA SER A 104 -5.84 1.61 11.57
C SER A 104 -6.17 0.26 10.96
N TYR A 105 -6.18 -0.78 11.80
CA TYR A 105 -6.56 -2.14 11.41
C TYR A 105 -8.01 -2.20 10.94
N LEU A 106 -8.91 -1.45 11.59
CA LEU A 106 -10.33 -1.41 11.23
C LEU A 106 -10.53 -0.88 9.81
N HIS A 107 -9.78 0.16 9.43
CA HIS A 107 -9.83 0.72 8.09
C HIS A 107 -9.38 -0.30 7.04
N LEU A 108 -8.33 -1.07 7.36
CA LEU A 108 -7.86 -2.13 6.49
C LEU A 108 -8.90 -3.25 6.36
N ALA A 109 -9.50 -3.68 7.47
CA ALA A 109 -10.53 -4.72 7.49
C ALA A 109 -11.81 -4.34 6.73
N GLU A 110 -12.19 -3.05 6.76
CA GLU A 110 -13.35 -2.54 6.01
C GLU A 110 -13.16 -2.58 4.50
N ARG A 111 -11.95 -2.30 4.02
CA ARG A 111 -11.66 -2.20 2.59
C ARG A 111 -11.20 -3.53 1.99
N GLU A 112 -10.27 -4.20 2.66
CA GLU A 112 -9.64 -5.45 2.23
C GLU A 112 -9.56 -6.42 3.43
N PRO A 113 -10.65 -7.12 3.77
CA PRO A 113 -10.71 -8.00 4.94
C PRO A 113 -9.66 -9.12 4.89
N ILE A 114 -9.38 -9.66 3.70
CA ILE A 114 -8.40 -10.74 3.52
C ILE A 114 -6.98 -10.26 3.89
N LEU A 115 -6.59 -9.06 3.46
CA LEU A 115 -5.29 -8.48 3.83
C LEU A 115 -5.20 -8.22 5.33
N ALA A 116 -6.30 -7.81 5.96
CA ALA A 116 -6.33 -7.62 7.41
C ALA A 116 -6.09 -8.94 8.17
N VAL A 117 -6.66 -10.06 7.71
CA VAL A 117 -6.38 -11.39 8.28
C VAL A 117 -4.92 -11.77 8.09
N TRP A 118 -4.37 -11.58 6.88
CA TRP A 118 -2.97 -11.91 6.59
C TRP A 118 -1.97 -11.06 7.38
N VAL A 119 -2.28 -9.79 7.62
CA VAL A 119 -1.47 -8.92 8.49
C VAL A 119 -1.49 -9.43 9.94
N ALA A 120 -2.60 -10.03 10.39
CA ALA A 120 -2.68 -10.60 11.73
C ALA A 120 -1.90 -11.93 11.84
N ASP A 121 -1.96 -12.80 10.82
CA ASP A 121 -1.33 -14.12 10.84
C ASP A 121 0.17 -14.10 10.48
N ALA A 122 0.58 -13.23 9.56
CA ALA A 122 1.96 -13.14 9.06
C ALA A 122 2.46 -11.68 8.99
N PRO A 123 2.49 -10.95 10.12
CA PRO A 123 2.86 -9.53 10.16
C PRO A 123 4.28 -9.25 9.66
N ALA A 124 5.25 -10.14 9.87
CA ALA A 124 6.64 -9.88 9.49
C ALA A 124 6.80 -9.68 7.98
N ASP A 125 6.20 -10.57 7.20
CA ASP A 125 6.26 -10.54 5.74
C ASP A 125 5.36 -9.43 5.18
N MET A 126 4.16 -9.27 5.76
CA MET A 126 3.19 -8.28 5.32
C MET A 126 3.62 -6.83 5.60
N LEU A 127 4.14 -6.55 6.81
CA LEU A 127 4.61 -5.22 7.17
C LEU A 127 5.86 -4.82 6.38
N ALA A 128 6.75 -5.76 6.06
CA ALA A 128 7.89 -5.47 5.20
C ALA A 128 7.46 -4.97 3.81
N MET A 129 6.46 -5.62 3.20
CA MET A 129 5.89 -5.15 1.93
C MET A 129 5.13 -3.83 2.09
N PHE A 130 4.42 -3.65 3.21
CA PHE A 130 3.67 -2.42 3.45
C PHE A 130 4.61 -1.21 3.63
N ASP A 131 5.74 -1.38 4.32
CA ASP A 131 6.78 -0.38 4.49
C ASP A 131 7.38 0.08 3.14
N GLU A 132 7.60 -0.86 2.22
CA GLU A 132 8.02 -0.56 0.85
C GLU A 132 7.00 0.30 0.10
N VAL A 133 5.72 -0.09 0.16
CA VAL A 133 4.62 0.62 -0.51
C VAL A 133 4.40 2.00 0.11
N ALA A 134 4.41 2.12 1.43
CA ALA A 134 4.29 3.40 2.13
C ALA A 134 5.43 4.35 1.75
N LYS A 135 6.65 3.83 1.60
CA LYS A 135 7.79 4.60 1.10
C LYS A 135 7.57 5.07 -0.34
N GLN A 136 7.10 4.19 -1.23
CA GLN A 136 6.81 4.57 -2.62
C GLN A 136 5.75 5.67 -2.71
N GLU A 137 4.66 5.57 -1.95
CA GLU A 137 3.62 6.61 -1.93
C GLU A 137 4.10 7.92 -1.30
N ALA A 138 4.94 7.85 -0.26
CA ALA A 138 5.55 9.05 0.31
C ALA A 138 6.48 9.76 -0.69
N LEU A 139 7.30 9.01 -1.44
CA LEU A 139 8.20 9.56 -2.46
C LEU A 139 7.45 10.17 -3.65
N LYS A 140 6.28 9.63 -4.02
CA LYS A 140 5.41 10.22 -5.05
C LYS A 140 4.90 11.61 -4.65
N LEU A 141 4.62 11.82 -3.36
CA LEU A 141 4.21 13.13 -2.83
C LEU A 141 5.42 14.06 -2.60
N TYR A 142 6.53 13.51 -2.12
CA TYR A 142 7.74 14.24 -1.74
C TYR A 142 8.99 13.50 -2.23
N PRO A 143 9.48 13.80 -3.45
CA PRO A 143 10.64 13.11 -4.03
C PRO A 143 11.92 13.24 -3.19
N SER A 144 12.14 14.40 -2.57
CA SER A 144 13.30 14.69 -1.73
C SER A 144 13.28 13.96 -0.37
N TYR A 145 12.18 13.28 -0.01
CA TYR A 145 12.08 12.60 1.27
C TYR A 145 13.07 11.43 1.40
N GLY A 146 13.49 10.86 0.26
CA GLY A 146 14.47 9.77 0.21
C GLY A 146 15.83 10.10 0.81
N ASP A 147 16.21 11.39 0.83
CA ASP A 147 17.49 11.86 1.38
C ASP A 147 17.46 11.96 2.91
N ILE A 148 16.27 12.08 3.50
CA ILE A 148 16.09 12.24 4.96
C ILE A 148 16.07 10.87 5.63
N HIS A 149 15.17 9.99 5.17
CA HIS A 149 14.97 8.66 5.76
C HIS A 149 14.94 7.59 4.68
N GLY A 150 15.86 6.62 4.78
CA GLY A 150 15.94 5.52 3.82
C GLY A 150 14.82 4.48 3.91
N ARG A 151 14.04 4.48 5.00
CA ARG A 151 12.92 3.54 5.27
C ARG A 151 11.76 4.28 5.92
N ILE A 152 10.55 3.78 5.76
CA ILE A 152 9.36 4.20 6.51
C ILE A 152 8.81 2.96 7.20
N PHE A 153 8.30 3.11 8.43
CA PHE A 153 7.73 2.02 9.22
C PHE A 153 6.23 2.21 9.41
N THR A 154 5.46 1.22 9.03
CA THR A 154 4.01 1.22 9.17
C THR A 154 3.64 0.65 10.54
N ARG A 155 2.88 1.42 11.31
CA ARG A 155 2.43 1.07 12.67
C ARG A 155 0.94 0.78 12.63
N ILE A 156 0.58 -0.49 12.84
CA ILE A 156 -0.82 -0.89 12.91
C ILE A 156 -1.41 -0.47 14.26
N THR A 157 -2.50 0.28 14.22
CA THR A 157 -3.25 0.74 15.38
C THR A 157 -4.65 0.11 15.38
N GLY A 158 -5.31 0.08 16.54
CA GLY A 158 -6.72 -0.32 16.61
C GLY A 158 -7.01 -1.80 16.34
N LEU A 159 -6.09 -2.73 16.65
CA LEU A 159 -6.40 -4.17 16.60
C LEU A 159 -7.61 -4.46 17.53
N PRO A 160 -8.68 -5.10 17.02
CA PRO A 160 -9.92 -5.29 17.79
C PRO A 160 -9.77 -6.33 18.90
N ILE A 161 -8.91 -7.32 18.69
CA ILE A 161 -8.59 -8.35 19.67
C ILE A 161 -7.51 -7.81 20.62
N MET A 162 -7.72 -7.99 21.92
CA MET A 162 -6.77 -7.65 22.96
C MET A 162 -6.50 -8.90 23.80
N ASP A 163 -5.23 -9.29 23.88
CA ASP A 163 -4.77 -10.47 24.59
C ASP A 163 -4.19 -10.07 25.94
N GLN A 164 -4.56 -10.80 27.00
CA GLN A 164 -3.90 -10.64 28.28
C GLN A 164 -2.54 -11.35 28.28
N ILE A 165 -1.54 -10.77 28.94
CA ILE A 165 -0.20 -11.36 29.08
C ILE A 165 -0.25 -12.82 29.57
N ARG A 166 -1.22 -13.14 30.45
CA ARG A 166 -1.42 -14.47 31.02
C ARG A 166 -1.97 -15.50 30.03
N ASP A 167 -2.56 -15.07 28.93
CA ASP A 167 -3.24 -15.93 27.95
C ASP A 167 -2.39 -16.22 26.72
N ILE A 168 -1.18 -15.66 26.63
CA ILE A 168 -0.24 -15.93 25.55
C ILE A 168 0.19 -17.41 25.60
N ARG A 169 -0.01 -18.11 24.49
CA ARG A 169 0.29 -19.53 24.26
C ARG A 169 1.02 -19.73 22.94
N GLN A 170 1.48 -20.94 22.65
CA GLN A 170 2.11 -21.34 21.38
C GLN A 170 1.32 -20.93 20.12
N ALA A 171 -0.01 -20.81 20.20
CA ALA A 171 -0.85 -20.39 19.09
C ALA A 171 -0.58 -18.95 18.61
N HIS A 172 0.03 -18.11 19.45
CA HIS A 172 0.35 -16.71 19.11
C HIS A 172 1.73 -16.54 18.48
N LEU A 173 2.46 -17.64 18.22
CA LEU A 173 3.79 -17.58 17.63
C LEU A 173 3.73 -17.01 16.21
N ASN A 174 4.53 -15.98 15.97
CA ASN A 174 4.60 -15.24 14.70
C ASN A 174 3.33 -14.49 14.27
N CYS A 175 2.30 -14.43 15.12
CA CYS A 175 1.10 -13.64 14.87
C CYS A 175 1.21 -12.24 15.49
N LEU A 176 0.41 -11.30 14.99
CA LEU A 176 0.29 -9.96 15.54
C LEU A 176 -0.61 -10.00 16.79
N ILE A 177 -0.08 -9.54 17.92
CA ILE A 177 -0.81 -9.49 19.20
C ILE A 177 -0.88 -8.07 19.73
N LYS A 178 -1.97 -7.75 20.43
CA LYS A 178 -2.15 -6.48 21.14
C LYS A 178 -2.33 -6.78 22.62
N ILE A 179 -1.45 -6.21 23.43
CA ILE A 179 -1.37 -6.48 24.88
C ILE A 179 -1.51 -5.18 25.64
N GLU A 180 -2.18 -5.23 26.80
CA GLU A 180 -2.19 -4.17 27.79
C GLU A 180 -1.45 -4.58 29.07
N GLY A 181 -0.67 -3.67 29.65
CA GLY A 181 0.06 -3.93 30.88
C GLY A 181 0.88 -2.72 31.37
N VAL A 182 1.42 -2.85 32.59
CA VAL A 182 2.24 -1.81 33.22
C VAL A 182 3.72 -2.12 33.01
N VAL A 183 4.49 -1.14 32.52
CA VAL A 183 5.94 -1.24 32.35
C VAL A 183 6.63 -1.03 33.71
N THR A 184 7.20 -2.08 34.28
CA THR A 184 7.86 -2.03 35.61
C THR A 184 9.37 -1.75 35.54
N ARG A 185 10.00 -2.05 34.40
CA ARG A 185 11.45 -1.85 34.17
C ARG A 185 11.69 -1.43 32.72
N ARG A 186 12.65 -0.52 32.52
CA ARG A 186 13.12 -0.08 31.21
C ARG A 186 14.65 0.07 31.26
N THR A 187 15.35 -0.48 30.27
CA THR A 187 16.80 -0.28 30.12
C THR A 187 17.10 1.08 29.48
N GLY A 188 18.37 1.48 29.48
CA GLY A 188 18.82 2.61 28.65
C GLY A 188 18.65 2.33 27.15
N VAL A 189 18.74 3.38 26.34
CA VAL A 189 18.75 3.28 24.88
C VAL A 189 20.18 3.00 24.43
N PHE A 190 20.39 1.87 23.77
CA PHE A 190 21.68 1.47 23.23
C PHE A 190 21.56 1.25 21.71
N PRO A 191 22.56 1.66 20.92
CA PRO A 191 22.59 1.34 19.50
C PRO A 191 22.77 -0.17 19.31
N GLN A 192 21.94 -0.78 18.46
CA GLN A 192 22.09 -2.17 18.03
C GLN A 192 22.59 -2.22 16.59
N LEU A 193 23.40 -3.24 16.30
CA LEU A 193 23.87 -3.49 14.95
C LEU A 193 22.70 -3.92 14.06
N ARG A 194 22.56 -3.25 12.91
CA ARG A 194 21.53 -3.58 11.90
C ARG A 194 22.13 -4.38 10.75
N GLU A 195 23.25 -3.91 10.23
CA GLU A 195 24.03 -4.55 9.18
C GLU A 195 25.45 -4.65 9.71
N VAL A 196 26.08 -5.82 9.53
CA VAL A 196 27.42 -6.09 10.05
C VAL A 196 28.27 -6.53 8.88
N MET A 197 29.39 -5.83 8.70
CA MET A 197 30.45 -6.21 7.77
C MET A 197 31.67 -6.63 8.60
N TYR A 198 32.35 -7.68 8.17
CA TYR A 198 33.50 -8.24 8.85
C TYR A 198 34.76 -8.13 8.00
N ASP A 199 35.84 -7.68 8.59
CA ASP A 199 37.14 -7.63 7.93
C ASP A 199 37.89 -8.96 8.13
N CYS A 200 38.21 -9.64 7.03
CA CYS A 200 39.02 -10.85 7.09
C CYS A 200 40.43 -10.53 7.61
N SER A 201 40.83 -11.12 8.74
CA SER A 201 42.12 -10.83 9.37
C SER A 201 43.35 -11.26 8.55
N LYS A 202 43.19 -12.11 7.53
CA LYS A 202 44.30 -12.58 6.68
C LYS A 202 44.53 -11.73 5.44
N CYS A 203 43.47 -11.23 4.80
CA CYS A 203 43.55 -10.54 3.52
C CYS A 203 42.96 -9.12 3.51
N GLY A 204 42.31 -8.68 4.60
CA GLY A 204 41.66 -7.38 4.69
C GLY A 204 40.41 -7.24 3.82
N PHE A 205 39.90 -8.34 3.27
CA PHE A 205 38.67 -8.35 2.49
C PHE A 205 37.45 -8.20 3.40
N VAL A 206 36.55 -7.27 3.08
CA VAL A 206 35.30 -7.00 3.80
C VAL A 206 34.22 -7.99 3.34
N VAL A 207 33.64 -8.74 4.27
CA VAL A 207 32.58 -9.73 4.07
C VAL A 207 31.27 -9.25 4.70
#